data_AF-A0A1Z5L328-F1
#
_entry.id   AF-A0A1Z5L328-F1
#
_cell.length_a   1.000
_cell.length_b   1.000
_cell.length_c   1.000
_cell.angle_alpha   90.00
_cell.angle_beta   90.00
_cell.angle_gamma   90.00
#
_symmetry.space_group_name_H-M   'P 1'
#
loop_
_entity.id
_entity.type
_entity.pdbx_description
1 polymer ?
#
loop_
_entity_poly.entity_id
_entity_poly.type
_entity_poly.pdbx_seq_one_letter_code
_entity_poly.pdbx_strand_id
1 'polypeptide(L)'
;MYILRPRLRYSGVYINKTTYVRHGESSFQDSSYRPCFLVEYFRYLRFFPEGKVLMLTTPDNPYLALGKLRNRRQVHSSVLGGCFRLDGTRLQAVLRRVKGHTGARAPYRRHRQHAVEPEAEQTFRVELELRSVRGRSNVQLVW
;
A
#
# COMPACT_ATOMS: atom_id res chain seq x y z
N MET A 1 21.93 -24.45 8.65
CA MET A 1 20.91 -24.47 9.73
C MET A 1 19.77 -23.50 9.40
N TYR A 2 18.52 -23.99 9.30
CA TYR A 2 17.38 -23.23 8.75
C TYR A 2 16.84 -22.13 9.69
N ILE A 3 17.20 -22.19 10.98
CA ILE A 3 16.74 -21.29 12.06
C ILE A 3 17.34 -19.88 11.96
N LEU A 4 18.58 -19.77 11.47
CA LEU A 4 19.29 -18.48 11.34
C LEU A 4 18.90 -17.71 10.07
N ARG A 5 18.09 -18.30 9.18
CA ARG A 5 17.69 -17.64 7.93
C ARG A 5 16.69 -16.52 8.23
N PRO A 6 16.90 -15.31 7.69
CA PRO A 6 15.92 -14.23 7.79
C PRO A 6 14.57 -14.65 7.18
N ARG A 7 13.45 -14.31 7.85
CA ARG A 7 12.10 -14.64 7.38
C ARG A 7 11.11 -13.53 7.64
N LEU A 8 10.19 -13.34 6.71
CA LEU A 8 9.04 -12.48 6.90
C LEU A 8 7.98 -13.13 7.78
N ARG A 9 7.19 -12.31 8.45
CA ARG A 9 5.98 -12.74 9.14
C ARG A 9 4.80 -12.74 8.17
N TYR A 10 4.20 -13.91 7.98
CA TYR A 10 3.00 -14.08 7.14
C TYR A 10 1.68 -14.02 7.93
N SER A 11 1.74 -14.16 9.25
CA SER A 11 0.57 -14.19 10.15
C SER A 11 0.00 -12.81 10.50
N GLY A 12 0.45 -11.74 9.83
CA GLY A 12 0.05 -10.38 10.16
C GLY A 12 0.26 -9.39 9.02
N VAL A 13 0.23 -8.11 9.39
CA VAL A 13 0.40 -6.99 8.47
C VAL A 13 1.46 -6.06 9.06
N TYR A 14 2.41 -5.64 8.21
CA TYR A 14 3.37 -4.60 8.53
C TYR A 14 2.72 -3.24 8.31
N ILE A 15 2.89 -2.33 9.27
CA ILE A 15 2.28 -1.01 9.25
C ILE A 15 3.39 0.03 9.32
N ASN A 16 3.43 0.92 8.33
CA ASN A 16 4.24 2.13 8.37
C ASN A 16 3.29 3.33 8.53
N LYS A 17 3.52 4.13 9.57
CA LYS A 17 2.87 5.42 9.78
C LYS A 17 3.77 6.50 9.18
N THR A 18 3.26 7.26 8.22
CA THR A 18 3.98 8.39 7.63
C THR A 18 3.18 9.66 7.86
N THR A 19 3.87 10.72 8.28
CA THR A 19 3.28 12.02 8.54
C THR A 19 4.05 13.10 7.79
N TYR A 20 3.36 14.07 7.20
CA TYR A 20 3.99 15.23 6.60
C TYR A 20 3.16 16.49 6.88
N VAL A 21 3.82 17.64 6.85
CA VAL A 21 3.14 18.94 6.97
C VAL A 21 2.77 19.42 5.57
N ARG A 22 1.49 19.74 5.37
CA ARG A 22 0.97 20.36 4.16
C ARG A 22 0.57 21.80 4.48
N HIS A 23 1.10 22.75 3.73
CA HIS A 23 0.62 24.14 3.80
C HIS A 23 -0.76 24.25 3.15
N GLY A 24 -1.68 24.93 3.83
CA GLY A 24 -2.98 25.28 3.31
C GLY A 24 -2.93 26.49 2.38
N GLU A 25 -4.08 26.84 1.82
CA GLU A 25 -4.22 28.02 0.97
C GLU A 25 -4.01 29.29 1.80
N SER A 26 -3.13 30.18 1.34
CA SER A 26 -2.91 31.47 1.97
C SER A 26 -3.99 32.44 1.52
N SER A 27 -4.54 33.22 2.46
CA SER A 27 -5.55 34.23 2.12
C SER A 27 -4.90 35.37 1.33
N PHE A 28 -5.57 35.84 0.28
CA PHE A 28 -5.07 36.94 -0.56
C PHE A 28 -4.97 38.27 0.21
N GLN A 29 -5.83 38.49 1.19
CA GLN A 29 -5.93 39.73 1.96
C GLN A 29 -5.12 39.73 3.26
N ASP A 30 -4.76 38.56 3.79
CA ASP A 30 -4.10 38.43 5.09
C ASP A 30 -2.79 37.66 4.96
N SER A 31 -1.69 38.42 4.98
CA SER A 31 -0.31 37.90 4.89
C SER A 31 0.09 37.02 6.09
N SER A 32 -0.63 37.11 7.20
CA SER A 32 -0.37 36.36 8.44
C SER A 32 -1.07 35.00 8.49
N TYR A 33 -2.12 34.82 7.68
CA TYR A 33 -2.88 33.57 7.63
C TYR A 33 -2.12 32.49 6.83
N ARG A 34 -1.40 31.64 7.57
CA ARG A 34 -0.60 30.53 7.03
C ARG A 34 -1.02 29.20 7.66
N PRO A 35 -2.19 28.64 7.26
CA PRO A 35 -2.65 27.37 7.80
C PRO A 35 -1.66 26.24 7.46
N CYS A 36 -1.39 25.37 8.44
CA CYS A 36 -0.56 24.19 8.28
C CYS A 36 -1.34 22.97 8.76
N PHE A 37 -1.38 21.92 7.93
CA PHE A 37 -2.04 20.66 8.23
C PHE A 37 -1.01 19.57 8.47
N LEU A 38 -1.11 18.87 9.60
CA LEU A 38 -0.37 17.62 9.80
C LEU A 38 -1.17 16.48 9.17
N VAL A 39 -0.71 15.98 8.02
CA VAL A 39 -1.34 14.88 7.31
C VAL A 39 -0.69 13.57 7.74
N GLU A 40 -1.51 12.63 8.18
CA GLU A 40 -1.10 11.27 8.53
C GLU A 40 -1.71 10.26 7.55
N TYR A 41 -0.88 9.31 7.12
CA TYR A 41 -1.36 8.13 6.40
C TYR A 41 -0.57 6.89 6.79
N PHE A 42 -1.18 5.75 6.54
CA PHE A 42 -0.60 4.45 6.80
C PHE A 42 -0.35 3.70 5.50
N ARG A 43 0.78 2.99 5.45
CA ARG A 43 1.09 2.00 4.43
C ARG A 43 1.11 0.62 5.07
N TYR A 44 0.15 -0.19 4.67
CA TYR A 44 -0.02 -1.56 5.10
C TYR A 44 0.57 -2.53 4.10
N LEU A 45 1.33 -3.51 4.58
CA LEU A 45 1.95 -4.56 3.76
C LEU A 45 1.63 -5.93 4.33
N ARG A 46 1.01 -6.79 3.53
CA ARG A 46 0.73 -8.18 3.90
C ARG A 46 1.43 -9.13 2.96
N PHE A 47 2.22 -10.04 3.54
CA PHE A 47 2.94 -11.06 2.80
C PHE A 47 2.29 -12.42 2.96
N PHE A 48 2.35 -13.24 1.92
CA PHE A 48 1.89 -14.62 1.92
C PHE A 48 3.04 -15.58 1.58
N PRO A 49 3.03 -16.83 2.10
CA PRO A 49 4.11 -17.80 1.87
C PRO A 49 4.37 -18.13 0.39
N GLU A 50 3.37 -17.94 -0.47
CA GLU A 50 3.42 -18.17 -1.91
C GLU A 50 4.23 -17.12 -2.69
N GLY A 51 4.84 -16.13 -2.01
CA GLY A 51 5.55 -15.03 -2.66
C GLY A 51 4.64 -13.88 -3.09
N LYS A 52 3.39 -13.85 -2.62
CA LYS A 52 2.42 -12.78 -2.89
C LYS A 52 2.47 -11.68 -1.84
N VAL A 53 2.34 -10.43 -2.28
CA VAL A 53 2.25 -9.26 -1.41
C VAL A 53 1.01 -8.43 -1.77
N LEU A 54 0.36 -7.89 -0.73
CA LEU A 54 -0.66 -6.86 -0.87
C LEU A 54 -0.17 -5.57 -0.18
N MET A 55 -0.42 -4.43 -0.82
CA MET A 55 -0.12 -3.11 -0.27
C MET A 55 -1.38 -2.24 -0.27
N LEU A 56 -1.63 -1.52 0.83
CA LEU A 56 -2.69 -0.50 0.91
C LEU A 56 -2.10 0.77 1.52
N THR A 57 -2.28 1.90 0.85
CA THR A 57 -1.97 3.23 1.40
C THR A 57 -3.29 3.95 1.68
N THR A 58 -3.56 4.28 2.94
CA THR A 58 -4.82 4.90 3.36
C THR A 58 -4.61 5.72 4.65
N PRO A 59 -5.33 6.83 4.86
CA PRO A 59 -5.39 7.50 6.15
C PRO A 59 -6.22 6.72 7.19
N ASP A 60 -6.97 5.69 6.77
CA ASP A 60 -7.79 4.89 7.67
C ASP A 60 -6.95 4.21 8.75
N ASN A 61 -7.49 4.16 9.97
CA ASN A 61 -6.89 3.41 11.08
C ASN A 61 -6.82 1.89 10.77
N PRO A 62 -6.00 1.11 11.50
CA PRO A 62 -5.84 -0.32 11.21
C PRO A 62 -7.15 -1.12 11.37
N TYR A 63 -8.06 -0.72 12.25
CA TYR A 63 -9.33 -1.42 12.44
C TYR A 63 -10.19 -1.43 11.18
N LEU A 64 -10.20 -0.33 10.43
CA LEU A 64 -10.93 -0.20 9.17
C LEU A 64 -10.14 -0.77 7.97
N ALA A 65 -8.82 -0.61 7.97
CA ALA A 65 -7.98 -0.97 6.83
C ALA A 65 -7.70 -2.48 6.73
N LEU A 66 -7.54 -3.19 7.86
CA LEU A 66 -7.08 -4.58 7.86
C LEU A 66 -8.07 -5.56 7.22
N GLY A 67 -9.37 -5.26 7.28
CA GLY A 67 -10.41 -6.05 6.62
C GLY A 67 -10.20 -6.15 5.10
N LYS A 68 -9.74 -5.04 4.48
CA LYS A 68 -9.46 -4.96 3.02
C LYS A 68 -8.29 -5.84 2.60
N LEU A 69 -7.39 -6.16 3.54
CA LEU A 69 -6.20 -7.00 3.33
C LEU A 69 -6.40 -8.44 3.81
N ARG A 70 -7.56 -8.79 4.36
CA ARG A 70 -7.84 -10.12 4.94
C ARG A 70 -7.80 -11.24 3.90
N ASN A 71 -8.31 -10.98 2.70
CA ASN A 71 -8.35 -11.96 1.64
C ASN A 71 -7.04 -11.97 0.84
N ARG A 72 -6.57 -13.16 0.48
CA ARG A 72 -5.40 -13.33 -0.42
C ARG A 72 -5.67 -12.75 -1.80
N ARG A 73 -6.92 -12.81 -2.25
CA ARG A 73 -7.37 -12.19 -3.50
C ARG A 73 -7.53 -10.69 -3.27
N GLN A 74 -7.04 -9.90 -4.21
CA GLN A 74 -7.22 -8.46 -4.20
C GLN A 74 -8.66 -8.16 -4.60
N VAL A 75 -9.51 -7.92 -3.61
CA VAL A 75 -10.94 -7.63 -3.82
C VAL A 75 -11.17 -6.14 -4.06
N HIS A 76 -10.39 -5.28 -3.40
CA HIS A 76 -10.55 -3.83 -3.48
C HIS A 76 -9.57 -3.24 -4.49
N SER A 77 -10.06 -2.32 -5.32
CA SER A 77 -9.25 -1.58 -6.32
C SER A 77 -8.18 -0.68 -5.69
N SER A 78 -8.36 -0.26 -4.43
CA SER A 78 -7.40 0.55 -3.67
C SER A 78 -6.22 -0.24 -3.10
N VAL A 79 -6.37 -1.57 -3.00
CA VAL A 79 -5.27 -2.46 -2.62
C VAL A 79 -4.45 -2.71 -3.88
N LEU A 80 -3.12 -2.66 -3.78
CA LEU A 80 -2.20 -3.11 -4.81
C LEU A 80 -1.82 -4.56 -4.54
N GLY A 81 -1.71 -5.37 -5.58
CA GLY A 81 -1.30 -6.77 -5.49
C GLY A 81 -0.04 -7.01 -6.30
N GLY A 82 0.76 -7.96 -5.85
CA GLY A 82 2.06 -8.20 -6.45
C GLY A 82 2.77 -9.44 -5.95
N CYS A 83 4.01 -9.57 -6.39
CA CYS A 83 4.91 -10.63 -5.97
C CYS A 83 6.12 -10.03 -5.25
N PHE A 84 6.71 -10.80 -4.34
CA PHE A 84 7.93 -10.42 -3.63
C PHE A 84 8.93 -11.58 -3.61
N ARG A 85 10.20 -11.22 -3.41
CA ARG A 85 11.30 -12.13 -3.14
C ARG A 85 12.11 -11.60 -1.96
N LEU A 86 12.54 -12.50 -1.09
CA LEU A 86 13.47 -12.21 -0.01
C LEU A 86 14.80 -12.88 -0.34
N ASP A 87 15.86 -12.10 -0.44
CA ASP A 87 17.23 -12.57 -0.62
C ASP A 87 18.09 -12.10 0.55
N GLY A 88 18.48 -13.03 1.42
CA GLY A 88 19.04 -12.69 2.73
C GLY A 88 18.08 -11.80 3.52
N THR A 89 18.48 -10.55 3.79
CA THR A 89 17.66 -9.52 4.45
C THR A 89 17.00 -8.55 3.47
N ARG A 90 17.34 -8.58 2.18
CA ARG A 90 16.79 -7.66 1.18
C ARG A 90 15.51 -8.23 0.59
N LEU A 91 14.46 -7.43 0.66
CA LEU A 91 13.16 -7.74 0.10
C LEU A 91 12.92 -6.87 -1.12
N GLN A 92 12.55 -7.51 -2.23
CA GLN A 92 12.12 -6.84 -3.45
C GLN A 92 10.68 -7.22 -3.73
N ALA A 93 9.84 -6.23 -4.01
CA ALA A 93 8.44 -6.42 -4.35
C ALA A 93 8.08 -5.63 -5.59
N VAL A 94 7.24 -6.24 -6.44
CA VAL A 94 6.65 -5.59 -7.61
C VAL A 94 5.14 -5.63 -7.43
N LEU A 95 4.54 -4.46 -7.32
CA LEU A 95 3.12 -4.26 -7.04
C LEU A 95 2.45 -3.57 -8.22
N ARG A 96 1.20 -3.94 -8.49
CA ARG A 96 0.38 -3.35 -9.54
C ARG A 96 -1.01 -3.05 -9.02
N ARG A 97 -1.63 -2.01 -9.57
CA ARG A 97 -3.06 -1.78 -9.38
C ARG A 97 -3.82 -2.75 -10.28
N VAL A 98 -4.75 -3.51 -9.70
CA VAL A 98 -5.64 -4.33 -10.52
C VAL A 98 -6.74 -3.42 -11.01
N LYS A 99 -6.94 -3.39 -12.34
CA LYS A 99 -8.11 -2.77 -12.95
C LYS A 99 -9.32 -3.45 -12.33
N GLY A 100 -10.18 -2.67 -11.67
CA GLY A 100 -11.35 -3.22 -11.00
C GLY A 100 -12.08 -4.16 -11.96
N HIS A 101 -12.41 -5.36 -11.50
CA HIS A 101 -13.52 -6.11 -12.10
C HIS A 101 -14.81 -5.34 -11.78
N THR A 102 -14.98 -4.14 -12.36
CA THR A 102 -16.30 -3.80 -12.87
C THR A 102 -16.57 -4.87 -13.90
N GLY A 103 -17.30 -5.92 -13.49
CA GLY A 103 -17.93 -6.81 -14.44
C GLY A 103 -18.55 -5.92 -15.51
N ALA A 104 -18.16 -6.16 -16.76
CA ALA A 104 -18.77 -5.53 -17.90
C ALA A 104 -20.25 -5.94 -17.93
N ARG A 105 -21.09 -5.32 -17.11
CA ARG A 105 -22.49 -5.15 -17.46
C ARG A 105 -22.45 -4.15 -18.60
N ALA A 106 -22.64 -4.64 -19.81
CA ALA A 106 -22.79 -3.82 -21.00
C ALA A 106 -23.72 -2.65 -20.66
N PRO A 107 -23.25 -1.38 -20.73
CA PRO A 107 -24.14 -0.27 -20.51
C PRO A 107 -25.17 -0.30 -21.64
N TYR A 108 -26.45 -0.38 -21.28
CA TYR A 108 -27.53 -0.10 -22.22
C TYR A 108 -27.21 1.23 -22.91
N ARG A 109 -27.07 1.17 -24.24
CA ARG A 109 -26.75 2.31 -25.10
C ARG A 109 -27.67 3.48 -24.81
N ARG A 110 -27.17 4.51 -24.11
CA ARG A 110 -27.66 5.89 -24.24
C ARG A 110 -26.47 6.83 -24.32
N HIS A 111 -26.32 7.33 -25.55
CA HIS A 111 -25.75 8.59 -26.00
C HIS A 111 -24.67 9.28 -25.14
N ARG A 112 -23.49 9.44 -25.74
CA ARG A 112 -22.40 10.37 -25.38
C ARG A 112 -21.71 10.08 -24.04
N GLN A 113 -20.94 9.00 -24.00
CA GLN A 113 -19.91 8.83 -22.97
C GLN A 113 -18.56 9.22 -23.57
N HIS A 114 -17.92 10.23 -22.99
CA HIS A 114 -16.47 10.43 -23.14
C HIS A 114 -15.79 9.09 -22.84
N ALA A 115 -14.91 8.64 -23.73
CA ALA A 115 -14.08 7.48 -23.47
C ALA A 115 -13.32 7.73 -22.16
N VAL A 116 -13.58 6.91 -21.14
CA VAL A 116 -12.75 6.90 -19.94
C VAL A 116 -11.39 6.39 -20.40
N GLU A 117 -10.42 7.30 -20.52
CA GLU A 117 -9.04 6.95 -20.84
C GLU A 117 -8.59 5.83 -19.90
N PRO A 118 -8.04 4.72 -20.43
CA PRO A 118 -7.60 3.63 -19.58
C PRO A 118 -6.54 4.15 -18.62
N GLU A 119 -6.83 4.11 -17.30
CA GLU A 119 -5.82 4.41 -16.27
C GLU A 119 -4.55 3.63 -16.59
N ALA A 120 -3.44 4.38 -16.76
CA ALA A 120 -2.14 3.82 -17.12
C ALA A 120 -1.76 2.70 -16.14
N GLU A 121 -1.23 1.59 -16.65
CA GLU A 121 -0.83 0.45 -15.82
C GLU A 121 0.34 0.85 -14.92
N GLN A 122 0.04 1.23 -13.68
CA GLN A 122 1.05 1.70 -12.74
C GLN A 122 1.69 0.51 -12.04
N THR A 123 2.98 0.29 -12.32
CA THR A 123 3.82 -0.70 -11.65
C THR A 123 4.72 -0.02 -10.64
N PHE A 124 4.70 -0.51 -9.41
CA PHE A 124 5.53 -0.01 -8.32
C PHE A 124 6.58 -1.05 -7.95
N ARG A 125 7.84 -0.63 -7.92
CA ARG A 125 8.95 -1.44 -7.40
C ARG A 125 9.29 -0.93 -6.02
N VAL A 126 9.35 -1.85 -5.07
CA VAL A 126 9.61 -1.54 -3.66
C VAL A 126 10.75 -2.42 -3.19
N GLU A 127 11.75 -1.80 -2.59
CA GLU A 127 12.83 -2.49 -1.90
C GLU A 127 12.73 -2.20 -0.41
N LEU A 128 12.88 -3.23 0.41
CA LEU A 128 12.88 -3.12 1.87
C LEU A 128 14.02 -3.93 2.46
N GLU A 129 14.47 -3.55 3.64
CA GLU A 129 15.43 -4.32 4.42
C GLU A 129 14.78 -4.92 5.67
N LEU A 130 14.97 -6.22 5.87
CA LEU A 130 14.50 -6.96 7.04
C LEU A 130 15.49 -6.84 8.18
N ARG A 131 15.03 -6.29 9.31
CA ARG A 131 15.86 -6.06 10.50
C ARG A 131 15.30 -6.73 11.74
N SER A 132 16.22 -7.06 12.64
CA SER A 132 15.93 -7.55 13.99
C SER A 132 15.94 -6.39 14.96
N VAL A 133 14.95 -6.31 15.84
CA VAL A 133 14.75 -5.16 16.73
C VAL A 133 14.40 -5.66 18.13
N ARG A 134 15.06 -5.07 19.15
CA ARG A 134 14.79 -5.37 20.58
C ARG A 134 14.79 -6.88 20.88
N GLY A 135 15.79 -7.60 20.37
CA GLY A 135 15.94 -9.05 20.56
C GLY A 135 14.95 -9.92 19.76
N ARG A 136 14.01 -9.33 19.02
CA ARG A 136 13.11 -10.07 18.13
C ARG A 136 13.71 -10.09 16.72
N SER A 137 13.93 -11.29 16.21
CA SER A 137 14.50 -11.46 14.87
C SER A 137 13.49 -11.12 13.78
N ASN A 138 13.95 -10.42 12.75
CA ASN A 138 13.22 -10.22 11.48
C ASN A 138 11.81 -9.62 11.65
N VAL A 139 11.65 -8.65 12.55
CA VAL A 139 10.33 -8.06 12.87
C VAL A 139 10.08 -6.71 12.23
N GLN A 140 11.10 -6.06 11.70
CA GLN A 140 10.99 -4.73 11.10
C GLN A 140 11.36 -4.78 9.61
N LEU A 141 10.59 -4.07 8.81
CA LEU A 141 10.93 -3.73 7.43
C LEU A 141 11.26 -2.24 7.37
N VAL A 142 12.41 -1.93 6.80
CA VAL A 142 12.89 -0.56 6.59
C VAL A 142 12.80 -0.24 5.10
N TRP A 143 12.27 0.94 4.78
CA TRP A 143 12.17 1.49 3.42
C TRP A 143 13.48 2.13 3.00
#